data_AF-A7VKX4-F1
#
_entry.id   AF-A7VKX4-F1
#
_cell.length_a   1.000
_cell.length_b   1.000
_cell.length_c   1.000
_cell.angle_alpha   90.00
_cell.angle_beta   90.00
_cell.angle_gamma   90.00
#
_symmetry.space_group_name_H-M   'P 1'
#
loop_
_entity.id
_entity.type
_entity.pdbx_description
1 polymer ?
#
loop_
_entity_poly.entity_id
_entity_poly.type
_entity_poly.pdbx_seq_one_letter_code
_entity_poly.pdbx_strand_id
1 'polypeptide(L)'
;QTGNAIDIDAYDRATSVYFPRRVIPMLPEKLSNGLCSLNPEVNRLCMVCDMLITEEGDIHAYQFYPAVMYSHARFTYTQVAAILSNTKGLDARKFKDRVDNLLDLHGVFKSLLKARDRRGAIDLDTVETQIVCGENGRIEKIVPRVRNDA
;
A
#
# COMPACT_ATOMS: atom_id res chain seq x y z
N GLN A 1 22.34 0.02 -10.57
CA GLN A 1 22.91 -0.78 -11.67
C GLN A 1 23.43 -2.04 -11.02
N THR A 2 23.24 -3.18 -11.67
CA THR A 2 23.72 -4.47 -11.15
C THR A 2 25.22 -4.43 -10.91
N GLY A 3 25.67 -4.96 -9.77
CA GLY A 3 27.08 -5.02 -9.36
C GLY A 3 27.66 -3.74 -8.79
N ASN A 4 26.88 -2.67 -8.61
CA ASN A 4 27.37 -1.47 -7.93
C ASN A 4 27.29 -1.60 -6.39
N ALA A 5 27.89 -0.67 -5.65
CA ALA A 5 27.95 -0.75 -4.19
C ALA A 5 26.56 -0.78 -3.52
N ILE A 6 25.57 -0.07 -4.08
CA ILE A 6 24.19 -0.06 -3.57
C ILE A 6 23.50 -1.41 -3.84
N ASP A 7 23.74 -2.00 -5.01
CA ASP A 7 23.19 -3.30 -5.41
C ASP A 7 23.74 -4.43 -4.53
N ILE A 8 25.05 -4.41 -4.26
CA ILE A 8 25.70 -5.39 -3.38
C ILE A 8 25.17 -5.27 -1.94
N ASP A 9 25.09 -4.07 -1.37
CA ASP A 9 24.55 -3.85 -0.01
C ASP A 9 23.06 -4.21 0.08
N ALA A 10 22.26 -3.88 -0.95
CA ALA A 10 20.85 -4.26 -1.00
C ALA A 10 20.67 -5.79 -1.08
N TYR A 11 21.52 -6.47 -1.86
CA TYR A 11 21.52 -7.92 -1.97
C TYR A 11 21.89 -8.60 -0.65
N ASP A 12 22.92 -8.09 0.04
CA ASP A 12 23.34 -8.60 1.36
C ASP A 12 22.26 -8.43 2.42
N ARG A 13 21.56 -7.28 2.43
CA ARG A 13 20.44 -7.02 3.36
C ARG A 13 19.19 -7.83 3.03
N ALA A 14 18.97 -8.15 1.75
CA ALA A 14 17.82 -8.85 1.16
C ALA A 14 16.43 -8.20 1.35
N THR A 15 16.13 -7.63 2.52
CA THR A 15 14.86 -6.99 2.85
C THR A 15 15.02 -5.89 3.89
N SER A 16 14.01 -5.04 4.03
CA SER A 16 13.95 -4.08 5.15
C SER A 16 13.41 -4.76 6.40
N VAL A 17 13.99 -4.47 7.56
CA VAL A 17 13.58 -5.05 8.84
C VAL A 17 12.83 -4.02 9.67
N TYR A 18 11.59 -4.33 10.04
CA TYR A 18 10.70 -3.44 10.78
C TYR A 18 10.68 -3.82 12.27
N PHE A 19 11.43 -3.07 13.08
CA PHE A 19 11.36 -3.15 14.53
C PHE A 19 10.28 -2.19 15.08
N PRO A 20 9.80 -2.41 16.30
CA PRO A 20 9.02 -1.39 17.00
C PRO A 20 9.79 -0.05 17.00
N ARG A 21 9.18 1.00 16.42
CA ARG A 21 9.70 2.38 16.24
C ARG A 21 10.89 2.58 15.29
N ARG A 22 11.50 1.53 14.74
CA ARG A 22 12.69 1.68 13.88
C ARG A 22 12.63 0.75 12.68
N VAL A 23 12.96 1.28 11.51
CA VAL A 23 13.17 0.48 10.31
C VAL A 23 14.67 0.42 10.05
N ILE A 24 15.19 -0.77 9.76
CA ILE A 24 16.51 -0.94 9.14
C ILE A 24 16.25 -1.09 7.64
N PRO A 25 16.51 -0.05 6.83
CA PRO A 25 16.12 -0.08 5.44
C PRO A 25 17.11 -0.90 4.60
N MET A 26 16.58 -1.58 3.59
CA MET A 26 17.36 -2.29 2.58
C MET A 26 18.18 -1.34 1.71
N LEU A 27 17.64 -0.15 1.43
CA LEU A 27 18.29 0.89 0.64
C LEU A 27 18.56 2.14 1.48
N PRO A 28 19.55 2.97 1.12
CA PRO A 28 19.77 4.26 1.76
C PRO A 28 18.50 5.11 1.81
N GLU A 29 18.25 5.80 2.94
CA GLU A 29 17.01 6.57 3.16
C GLU A 29 16.72 7.63 2.09
N LYS A 30 17.77 8.22 1.51
CA LYS A 30 17.64 9.17 0.38
C LYS A 30 16.95 8.54 -0.83
N LEU A 31 17.12 7.24 -1.04
CA LEU A 31 16.42 6.48 -2.07
C LEU A 31 15.06 6.00 -1.55
N SER A 32 15.03 5.22 -0.46
CA SER A 32 13.80 4.55 0.00
C SER A 32 12.69 5.52 0.43
N ASN A 33 13.02 6.57 1.20
CA ASN A 33 12.05 7.56 1.67
C ASN A 33 11.94 8.80 0.76
N GLY A 34 12.91 8.97 -0.16
CA GLY A 34 13.02 10.14 -1.02
C GLY A 34 12.66 9.85 -2.47
N LEU A 35 13.67 9.45 -3.25
CA LEU A 35 13.59 9.35 -4.72
C LEU A 35 12.70 8.20 -5.21
N CYS A 36 12.68 7.08 -4.49
CA CYS A 36 11.88 5.91 -4.84
C CYS A 36 10.48 5.93 -4.20
N SER A 37 10.32 6.63 -3.07
CA SER A 37 9.01 6.80 -2.44
C SER A 37 8.08 7.59 -3.36
N LEU A 38 6.86 7.07 -3.57
CA LEU A 38 5.80 7.70 -4.37
C LEU A 38 5.10 8.81 -3.57
N ASN A 39 5.89 9.80 -3.15
CA ASN A 39 5.42 10.94 -2.38
C ASN A 39 4.35 11.73 -3.16
N PRO A 40 3.36 12.31 -2.46
CA PRO A 40 2.32 13.11 -3.11
C PRO A 40 2.93 14.37 -3.73
N GLU A 41 2.25 14.87 -4.76
CA GLU A 41 2.49 16.18 -5.37
C GLU A 41 3.87 16.37 -6.02
N VAL A 42 4.54 15.27 -6.38
CA VAL A 42 5.85 15.29 -7.05
C VAL A 42 5.94 14.23 -8.14
N ASN A 43 6.67 14.53 -9.21
CA ASN A 43 6.93 13.55 -10.28
C ASN A 43 7.83 12.41 -9.79
N ARG A 44 7.48 11.18 -10.17
CA ARG A 44 8.23 9.97 -9.83
C ARG A 44 8.32 9.01 -11.01
N LEU A 45 9.50 8.43 -11.17
CA LEU A 45 9.71 7.31 -12.09
C LEU A 45 9.11 6.05 -11.48
N CYS A 46 8.32 5.33 -12.26
CA CYS A 46 7.74 4.06 -11.84
C CYS A 46 7.75 3.04 -12.99
N MET A 47 7.68 1.77 -12.63
CA MET A 47 7.30 0.71 -13.55
C MET A 47 5.81 0.46 -13.35
N VAL A 48 5.01 0.63 -14.40
CA VAL A 48 3.56 0.47 -14.35
C VAL A 48 3.19 -0.95 -14.77
N CYS A 49 2.22 -1.54 -14.06
CA CYS A 49 1.46 -2.70 -14.50
C CYS A 49 0.04 -2.23 -14.81
N ASP A 50 -0.31 -2.15 -16.08
CA ASP A 50 -1.64 -1.75 -16.54
C ASP A 50 -2.43 -3.02 -16.91
N MET A 51 -3.64 -3.18 -16.37
CA MET A 51 -4.39 -4.43 -16.41
C MET A 51 -5.87 -4.17 -16.71
N LEU A 52 -6.46 -5.04 -17.54
CA LEU A 52 -7.90 -5.13 -17.73
C LEU A 52 -8.44 -6.28 -16.86
N ILE A 53 -9.29 -5.95 -15.89
CA ILE A 53 -9.90 -6.91 -14.96
C ILE A 53 -11.41 -6.98 -15.25
N THR A 54 -11.96 -8.18 -15.37
CA THR A 54 -13.39 -8.39 -15.58
C THR A 54 -14.17 -8.29 -14.26
N GLU A 55 -15.51 -8.20 -14.35
CA GLU A 55 -16.39 -8.20 -13.18
C GLU A 55 -16.29 -9.50 -12.36
N GLU A 56 -15.91 -10.61 -12.99
CA GLU A 56 -15.68 -11.91 -12.34
C GLU A 56 -14.31 -12.02 -11.66
N GLY A 57 -13.48 -10.97 -11.76
CA GLY A 57 -12.14 -10.87 -11.19
C GLY A 57 -11.06 -11.60 -11.99
N ASP A 58 -11.30 -11.86 -13.27
CA ASP A 58 -10.32 -12.47 -14.17
C ASP A 58 -9.48 -11.39 -14.88
N ILE A 59 -8.20 -11.65 -15.09
CA ILE A 59 -7.29 -10.73 -15.80
C ILE A 59 -7.37 -11.04 -17.29
N HIS A 60 -7.91 -10.11 -18.07
CA HIS A 60 -8.09 -10.28 -19.51
C HIS A 60 -6.85 -9.89 -20.33
N ALA A 61 -6.18 -8.81 -19.93
CA ALA A 61 -4.97 -8.31 -20.58
C ALA A 61 -4.12 -7.55 -19.57
N TYR A 62 -2.81 -7.49 -19.81
CA TYR A 62 -1.89 -6.67 -19.03
C TYR A 62 -0.69 -6.24 -19.86
N GLN A 63 -0.05 -5.15 -19.45
CA GLN A 63 1.20 -4.66 -20.02
C GLN A 63 2.08 -4.02 -18.94
N PHE A 64 3.39 -4.10 -19.15
CA PHE A 64 4.39 -3.46 -18.29
C PHE A 64 5.17 -2.41 -19.07
N TYR A 65 5.32 -1.22 -18.49
CA TYR A 65 6.10 -0.14 -19.11
C TYR A 65 6.64 0.87 -18.08
N PRO A 66 7.81 1.49 -18.35
CA PRO A 66 8.30 2.59 -17.54
C PRO A 66 7.46 3.85 -17.77
N ALA A 67 7.18 4.61 -16.71
CA ALA A 67 6.40 5.84 -16.78
C ALA A 67 6.88 6.90 -15.77
N VAL A 68 6.32 8.11 -15.91
CA VAL A 68 6.38 9.17 -14.90
C VAL A 68 4.98 9.35 -14.33
N MET A 69 4.85 9.28 -13.01
CA MET A 69 3.58 9.49 -12.31
C MET A 69 3.62 10.70 -11.38
N TYR A 70 2.44 11.22 -11.07
CA TYR A 70 2.21 12.27 -10.08
C TYR A 70 1.13 11.80 -9.10
N SER A 71 1.52 11.52 -7.86
CA SER A 71 0.57 11.05 -6.84
C SER A 71 -0.30 12.22 -6.37
N HIS A 72 -1.62 12.10 -6.58
CA HIS A 72 -2.58 13.17 -6.30
C HIS A 72 -2.99 13.27 -4.82
N ALA A 73 -2.69 12.25 -4.02
CA ALA A 73 -3.03 12.24 -2.60
C ALA A 73 -2.22 11.16 -1.86
N ARG A 74 -1.95 11.41 -0.58
CA ARG A 74 -1.46 10.39 0.36
C ARG A 74 -2.57 10.04 1.34
N PHE A 75 -3.08 8.82 1.23
CA PHE A 75 -4.12 8.30 2.11
C PHE A 75 -3.55 7.41 3.21
N THR A 76 -4.26 7.33 4.33
CA THR A 76 -4.14 6.21 5.28
C THR A 76 -5.30 5.23 5.07
N TYR A 77 -5.10 3.96 5.46
CA TYR A 77 -6.16 2.94 5.43
C TYR A 77 -7.42 3.39 6.19
N THR A 78 -7.26 4.07 7.33
CA THR A 78 -8.37 4.60 8.12
C THR A 78 -9.18 5.64 7.34
N GLN A 79 -8.53 6.53 6.59
CA GLN A 79 -9.22 7.52 5.76
C GLN A 79 -9.99 6.87 4.62
N VAL A 80 -9.38 5.92 3.92
CA VAL A 80 -10.07 5.21 2.82
C VAL A 80 -11.26 4.42 3.35
N ALA A 81 -11.11 3.68 4.45
CA ALA A 81 -12.22 2.98 5.08
C ALA A 81 -13.36 3.93 5.53
N ALA A 82 -13.02 5.13 6.03
CA ALA A 82 -13.99 6.16 6.37
C ALA A 82 -14.73 6.71 5.14
N ILE A 83 -14.02 6.89 4.01
CA ILE A 83 -14.60 7.34 2.75
C ILE A 83 -15.54 6.27 2.17
N LEU A 84 -15.11 5.01 2.13
CA LEU A 84 -15.90 3.89 1.61
C LEU A 84 -17.17 3.63 2.43
N SER A 85 -17.12 3.85 3.75
CA SER A 85 -18.29 3.71 4.63
C SER A 85 -19.24 4.91 4.58
N ASN A 86 -18.74 6.12 4.32
CA ASN A 86 -19.58 7.30 4.15
C ASN A 86 -18.98 8.29 3.12
N THR A 87 -19.43 8.16 1.87
CA THR A 87 -19.00 8.99 0.74
C THR A 87 -19.41 10.47 0.83
N LYS A 88 -20.19 10.85 1.86
CA LYS A 88 -20.56 12.24 2.16
C LYS A 88 -19.96 12.75 3.48
N GLY A 89 -19.13 11.93 4.13
CA GLY A 89 -18.45 12.20 5.38
C GLY A 89 -17.34 13.25 5.26
N LEU A 90 -16.67 13.54 6.38
CA LEU A 90 -15.63 14.58 6.44
C LEU A 90 -14.44 14.27 5.51
N ASP A 91 -13.89 13.06 5.58
CA ASP A 91 -12.77 12.65 4.71
C ASP A 91 -13.17 12.63 3.24
N ALA A 92 -14.38 12.18 2.91
CA ALA A 92 -14.86 12.17 1.53
C ALA A 92 -15.02 13.58 0.95
N ARG A 93 -15.43 14.56 1.76
CA ARG A 93 -15.46 15.97 1.34
C ARG A 93 -14.06 16.53 1.12
N LYS A 94 -13.09 16.15 1.96
CA LYS A 94 -11.70 16.58 1.84
C LYS A 94 -11.05 16.06 0.55
N PHE A 95 -11.39 14.85 0.14
CA PHE A 95 -10.84 14.18 -1.04
C PHE A 95 -11.89 13.94 -2.12
N LYS A 96 -12.80 14.92 -2.31
CA LYS A 96 -13.99 14.80 -3.16
C LYS A 96 -13.67 14.27 -4.56
N ASP A 97 -12.61 14.80 -5.19
CA ASP A 97 -12.22 14.44 -6.55
C ASP A 97 -11.64 13.02 -6.68
N ARG A 98 -11.47 12.31 -5.55
CA ARG A 98 -10.92 10.95 -5.50
C ARG A 98 -11.92 9.92 -4.99
N VAL A 99 -13.11 10.33 -4.57
CA VAL A 99 -14.13 9.42 -4.04
C VAL A 99 -14.51 8.38 -5.10
N ASP A 100 -14.78 8.80 -6.33
CA ASP A 100 -15.18 7.89 -7.41
C ASP A 100 -14.06 6.87 -7.73
N ASN A 101 -12.81 7.33 -7.83
CA ASN A 101 -11.66 6.43 -8.01
C ASN A 101 -11.53 5.38 -6.89
N LEU A 102 -11.80 5.76 -5.63
CA LEU A 102 -11.77 4.84 -4.50
C LEU A 102 -12.91 3.82 -4.55
N LEU A 103 -14.10 4.23 -5.01
CA LEU A 103 -15.23 3.32 -5.21
C LEU A 103 -14.96 2.32 -6.34
N ASP A 104 -14.35 2.77 -7.44
CA ASP A 104 -13.95 1.90 -8.54
C ASP A 104 -12.92 0.86 -8.07
N LEU A 105 -11.90 1.31 -7.31
CA LEU A 105 -10.91 0.41 -6.70
C LEU A 105 -11.55 -0.59 -5.73
N HIS A 106 -12.55 -0.18 -4.95
CA HIS A 106 -13.30 -1.09 -4.07
C HIS A 106 -14.10 -2.13 -4.86
N GLY A 107 -14.67 -1.74 -6.01
CA GLY A 107 -15.33 -2.65 -6.94
C GLY A 107 -14.37 -3.71 -7.50
N VAL A 108 -13.18 -3.29 -7.93
CA VAL A 108 -12.11 -4.19 -8.39
C VAL A 108 -11.69 -5.14 -7.26
N PHE A 109 -11.48 -4.63 -6.05
CA PHE A 109 -11.16 -5.44 -4.87
C PHE A 109 -12.19 -6.55 -4.63
N LYS A 110 -13.49 -6.22 -4.63
CA LYS A 110 -14.56 -7.22 -4.42
C LYS A 110 -14.57 -8.30 -5.49
N SER A 111 -14.35 -7.92 -6.74
CA SER A 111 -14.28 -8.84 -7.89
C SER A 111 -13.11 -9.81 -7.73
N LEU A 112 -11.92 -9.27 -7.40
CA LEU A 112 -10.71 -10.08 -7.16
C LEU A 112 -10.81 -10.97 -5.92
N LEU A 113 -11.46 -10.51 -4.84
CA LEU A 113 -11.69 -11.28 -3.63
C LEU A 113 -12.59 -12.49 -3.94
N LYS A 114 -13.71 -12.27 -4.63
CA LYS A 114 -14.61 -13.35 -5.07
C LYS A 114 -13.90 -14.36 -5.98
N ALA A 115 -13.04 -13.88 -6.89
CA ALA A 115 -12.22 -14.76 -7.74
C ALA A 115 -11.20 -15.58 -6.92
N ARG A 116 -10.61 -14.97 -5.88
CA ARG A 116 -9.70 -15.66 -4.95
C ARG A 116 -10.44 -16.78 -4.19
N ASP A 117 -11.64 -16.51 -3.70
CA ASP A 117 -12.46 -17.50 -2.99
C ASP A 117 -12.82 -18.68 -3.91
N ARG A 118 -13.22 -18.39 -5.16
CA ARG A 118 -13.50 -19.40 -6.20
C ARG A 118 -12.29 -20.31 -6.47
N ARG A 119 -11.07 -19.77 -6.40
CA ARG A 119 -9.82 -20.56 -6.55
C ARG A 119 -9.49 -21.42 -5.33
N GLY A 120 -10.25 -21.33 -4.24
CA GLY A 120 -9.99 -22.09 -3.01
C GLY A 120 -8.74 -21.63 -2.27
N ALA A 121 -8.36 -20.35 -2.40
CA ALA A 121 -7.22 -19.83 -1.67
C ALA A 121 -7.50 -19.87 -0.17
N ILE A 122 -6.61 -20.48 0.59
CA ILE A 122 -6.67 -20.49 2.05
C ILE A 122 -6.37 -19.06 2.52
N ASP A 123 -7.24 -18.52 3.38
CA ASP A 123 -6.94 -17.30 4.14
C ASP A 123 -6.68 -17.70 5.59
N LEU A 124 -5.47 -17.42 6.08
CA LEU A 124 -5.10 -17.65 7.47
C LEU A 124 -5.25 -16.32 8.19
N ASP A 125 -6.41 -16.09 8.79
CA ASP A 125 -6.65 -14.93 9.65
C ASP A 125 -5.91 -15.12 10.98
N THR A 126 -4.65 -14.72 11.00
CA THR A 126 -3.89 -14.57 12.24
C THR A 126 -4.07 -13.15 12.78
N VAL A 127 -4.35 -13.02 14.07
CA VAL A 127 -4.43 -11.70 14.72
C VAL A 127 -3.03 -11.09 14.78
N GLU A 128 -2.75 -10.15 13.87
CA GLU A 128 -1.55 -9.32 13.96
C GLU A 128 -1.64 -8.40 15.20
N THR A 129 -0.54 -8.26 15.93
CA THR A 129 -0.47 -7.36 17.08
C THR A 129 0.28 -6.08 16.71
N GLN A 130 -0.26 -4.94 17.14
CA GLN A 130 0.37 -3.64 17.02
C GLN A 130 0.89 -3.18 18.39
N ILE A 131 2.19 -2.91 18.46
CA ILE A 131 2.83 -2.36 19.65
C ILE A 131 2.74 -0.84 19.59
N VAL A 132 2.05 -0.23 20.55
CA VAL A 132 1.98 1.21 20.73
C VAL A 132 2.96 1.59 21.83
N CYS A 133 3.98 2.36 21.46
CA CYS A 133 4.98 2.86 22.39
C CYS A 133 4.67 4.32 22.76
N GLY A 134 4.76 4.65 24.04
CA GLY A 134 4.65 6.03 24.53
C GLY A 134 5.88 6.87 24.20
N GLU A 135 5.86 8.16 24.54
CA GLU A 135 6.93 9.12 24.23
C GLU A 135 8.31 8.69 24.75
N ASN A 136 8.35 8.04 25.93
CA ASN A 136 9.56 7.55 26.59
C ASN A 136 10.17 6.28 25.96
N GLY A 137 9.62 5.75 24.85
CA GLY A 137 10.13 4.55 24.20
C GLY A 137 9.57 3.23 24.74
N ARG A 138 8.86 3.24 25.87
CA ARG A 138 8.29 2.03 26.47
C ARG A 138 6.97 1.65 25.83
N ILE A 139 6.68 0.35 25.83
CA ILE A 139 5.39 -0.19 25.39
C ILE A 139 4.32 0.32 26.34
N GLU A 140 3.32 1.03 25.80
CA GLU A 140 2.15 1.48 26.54
C GLU A 140 1.02 0.46 26.42
N LYS A 141 0.79 -0.05 25.20
CA LYS A 141 -0.23 -1.07 24.94
C LYS A 141 0.15 -1.92 23.73
N ILE A 142 -0.34 -3.15 23.73
CA ILE A 142 -0.32 -4.06 22.59
C ILE A 142 -1.78 -4.29 22.21
N VAL A 143 -2.15 -3.91 20.99
CA VAL A 143 -3.54 -3.98 20.52
C VAL A 143 -3.64 -4.86 19.28
N PRO A 144 -4.75 -5.59 19.06
CA PRO A 144 -4.96 -6.31 17.82
C PRO A 144 -5.10 -5.31 16.66
N ARG A 145 -4.44 -5.60 15.55
CA ARG A 145 -4.59 -4.82 14.33
C ARG A 145 -5.83 -5.31 13.58
N VAL A 146 -6.77 -4.41 13.33
CA VAL A 146 -7.98 -4.71 12.56
C VAL A 146 -7.72 -4.40 11.09
N ARG A 147 -7.84 -5.42 10.24
CA ARG A 147 -7.83 -5.25 8.78
C ARG A 147 -9.20 -4.76 8.33
N ASN A 148 -9.22 -3.86 7.36
CA ASN A 148 -10.44 -3.36 6.72
C ASN A 148 -10.28 -3.47 5.19
N ASP A 149 -11.29 -3.06 4.44
CA ASP A 149 -11.34 -3.16 2.97
C ASP A 149 -10.39 -2.19 2.22
N ALA A 150 -9.70 -1.28 2.93
CA ALA A 150 -8.79 -0.33 2.31
C ALA A 150 -7.39 -0.90 2.02
#